data_AF-A0A1Q5TMY5-F1
#
_entry.id   AF-A0A1Q5TMY5-F1
#
_cell.length_a   1.000
_cell.length_b   1.000
_cell.length_c   1.000
_cell.angle_alpha   90.00
_cell.angle_beta   90.00
_cell.angle_gamma   90.00
#
_symmetry.space_group_name_H-M   'P 1'
#
loop_
_entity.id
_entity.type
_entity.pdbx_description
1 polymer ?
#
loop_
_entity_poly.entity_id
_entity_poly.type
_entity_poly.pdbx_seq_one_letter_code
_entity_poly.pdbx_strand_id
1 'polypeptide(L)'
;MIKLSQEQVDKFIDAEDEAYITQIRQQIQTEHAELVGHESEYSLHMRLKAAYLDLIAMGFKEEKLIRSYLYFVAFNRDYHDSPEIKNMLNAEDNPEQQYRDYLRVVDNLMKRRH
;
A
#
# COMPACT_ATOMS: atom_id res chain seq x y z
N MET A 1 -10.76 -34.29 -4.47
CA MET A 1 -10.60 -33.17 -3.52
C MET A 1 -9.10 -32.96 -3.37
N ILE A 2 -8.55 -31.87 -3.91
CA ILE A 2 -7.13 -31.56 -3.78
C ILE A 2 -6.91 -31.11 -2.33
N LYS A 3 -5.98 -31.75 -1.61
CA LYS A 3 -5.53 -31.30 -0.29
C LYS A 3 -4.16 -30.67 -0.48
N LEU A 4 -4.08 -29.36 -0.31
CA LEU A 4 -2.82 -28.63 -0.31
C LEU A 4 -2.19 -28.70 1.09
N SER A 5 -0.87 -28.76 1.17
CA SER A 5 -0.14 -28.51 2.42
C SER A 5 -0.17 -27.02 2.76
N GLN A 6 0.10 -26.67 4.02
CA GLN A 6 0.21 -25.26 4.42
C GLN A 6 1.30 -24.54 3.60
N GLU A 7 2.44 -25.19 3.39
CA GLU A 7 3.53 -24.65 2.55
C GLU A 7 3.09 -24.37 1.11
N GLN A 8 2.20 -25.18 0.55
CA GLN A 8 1.65 -24.92 -0.78
C GLN A 8 0.70 -23.73 -0.78
N VAL A 9 -0.12 -23.59 0.26
CA VAL A 9 -1.02 -22.44 0.43
C VAL A 9 -0.20 -21.15 0.57
N ASP A 10 0.84 -21.15 1.41
CA ASP A 10 1.69 -19.99 1.64
C ASP A 10 2.38 -19.55 0.33
N LYS A 11 2.87 -20.50 -0.49
CA LYS A 11 3.44 -20.20 -1.81
C LYS A 11 2.44 -19.59 -2.79
N PHE A 12 1.17 -19.96 -2.70
CA PHE A 12 0.14 -19.33 -3.52
C PHE A 12 -0.14 -17.90 -3.06
N ILE A 13 -0.25 -17.67 -1.75
CA ILE A 13 -0.43 -16.33 -1.19
C ILE A 13 0.74 -15.42 -1.59
N ASP A 14 1.98 -15.86 -1.40
CA ASP A 14 3.17 -15.11 -1.79
C ASP A 14 3.17 -14.76 -3.29
N ALA A 15 2.72 -15.69 -4.14
CA ALA A 15 2.65 -15.45 -5.58
C ALA A 15 1.53 -14.47 -5.97
N GLU A 16 0.38 -14.52 -5.29
CA GLU A 16 -0.71 -13.57 -5.47
C GLU A 16 -0.32 -12.16 -5.03
N ASP A 17 0.33 -12.03 -3.86
CA ASP A 17 0.85 -10.78 -3.35
C ASP A 17 1.90 -10.18 -4.30
N GLU A 18 2.85 -10.99 -4.78
CA GLU A 18 3.85 -10.55 -5.76
C GLU A 18 3.23 -10.09 -7.09
N ALA A 19 2.23 -10.82 -7.58
CA ALA A 19 1.53 -10.45 -8.80
C ALA A 19 0.80 -9.11 -8.64
N TYR A 20 0.11 -8.92 -7.52
CA TYR A 20 -0.58 -7.68 -7.20
C TYR A 20 0.39 -6.49 -7.14
N ILE A 21 1.50 -6.63 -6.40
CA ILE A 21 2.49 -5.55 -6.28
C ILE A 21 3.18 -5.24 -7.60
N THR A 22 3.48 -6.27 -8.39
CA THR A 22 4.03 -6.09 -9.74
C THR A 22 3.07 -5.27 -10.61
N GLN A 23 1.77 -5.59 -10.58
CA GLN A 23 0.75 -4.87 -11.34
C GLN A 23 0.67 -3.40 -10.91
N ILE A 24 0.59 -3.12 -9.59
CA ILE A 24 0.52 -1.76 -9.06
C ILE A 24 1.77 -0.96 -9.45
N ARG A 25 2.96 -1.54 -9.31
CA ARG A 25 4.22 -0.89 -9.69
C ARG A 25 4.25 -0.53 -11.18
N GLN A 26 3.89 -1.48 -12.05
CA GLN A 26 3.82 -1.24 -13.50
C GLN A 26 2.83 -0.13 -13.85
N GLN A 27 1.67 -0.10 -13.18
CA GLN A 27 0.68 0.94 -13.38
C GLN A 27 1.22 2.32 -12.98
N ILE A 28 1.84 2.44 -11.81
CA ILE A 28 2.49 3.68 -11.35
C ILE A 28 3.59 4.13 -12.31
N GLN A 29 4.44 3.21 -12.77
CA GLN A 29 5.50 3.53 -13.73
C GLN A 29 4.95 3.97 -15.08
N THR A 30 3.78 3.49 -15.48
CA THR A 30 3.14 3.85 -16.75
C THR A 30 2.44 5.20 -16.66
N GLU A 31 1.73 5.46 -15.56
CA GLU A 31 0.91 6.66 -15.37
C GLU A 31 1.70 7.86 -14.83
N HIS A 32 2.76 7.61 -14.06
CA HIS A 32 3.45 8.60 -13.21
C HIS A 32 4.97 8.39 -13.17
N ALA A 33 5.58 8.03 -14.31
CA ALA A 33 7.01 7.73 -14.43
C ALA A 33 7.91 8.84 -13.83
N GLU A 34 7.53 10.10 -14.04
CA GLU A 34 8.25 11.29 -13.57
C GLU A 34 8.28 11.42 -12.05
N LEU A 35 7.28 10.88 -11.35
CA LEU A 35 7.21 10.94 -9.88
C LEU A 35 8.06 9.86 -9.20
N VAL A 36 8.36 8.76 -9.89
CA VAL A 36 9.09 7.61 -9.34
C VAL A 36 10.43 7.32 -10.02
N GLY A 37 10.76 8.03 -11.11
CA GLY A 37 11.94 7.76 -11.95
C GLY A 37 13.32 7.99 -11.27
N HIS A 38 13.34 8.48 -10.03
CA HIS A 38 14.55 8.64 -9.23
C HIS A 38 14.91 7.37 -8.43
N GLU A 39 14.01 6.40 -8.33
CA GLU A 39 14.19 5.13 -7.61
C GLU A 39 14.31 3.97 -8.63
N SER A 40 15.09 2.93 -8.28
CA SER A 40 15.16 1.73 -9.13
C SER A 40 13.88 0.90 -9.01
N GLU A 41 13.53 0.18 -10.07
CA GLU A 41 12.36 -0.71 -10.09
C GLU A 41 12.35 -1.69 -8.91
N TYR A 42 13.52 -2.28 -8.60
CA TYR A 42 13.68 -3.21 -7.48
C TYR A 42 13.42 -2.53 -6.13
N SER A 43 13.96 -1.32 -5.91
CA SER A 43 13.79 -0.60 -4.65
C SER A 43 12.32 -0.19 -4.44
N LEU A 44 11.69 0.34 -5.49
CA LEU A 44 10.26 0.69 -5.45
C LEU A 44 9.40 -0.55 -5.15
N HIS A 45 9.69 -1.67 -5.81
CA HIS A 45 8.97 -2.93 -5.60
C HIS A 45 9.06 -3.40 -4.15
N MET A 46 10.26 -3.42 -3.57
CA MET A 46 10.47 -3.82 -2.18
C MET A 46 9.72 -2.94 -1.20
N ARG A 47 9.70 -1.62 -1.44
CA ARG A 47 9.00 -0.65 -0.60
C ARG A 47 7.48 -0.82 -0.65
N LEU A 48 6.93 -1.02 -1.86
CA LEU A 48 5.52 -1.29 -2.06
C LEU A 48 5.10 -2.61 -1.41
N LYS A 49 5.92 -3.66 -1.57
CA LYS A 49 5.64 -4.97 -0.96
C LYS A 49 5.66 -4.90 0.56
N ALA A 50 6.66 -4.23 1.16
CA ALA A 50 6.73 -4.08 2.61
C ALA A 50 5.49 -3.36 3.16
N ALA A 51 5.11 -2.22 2.56
CA ALA A 51 3.92 -1.49 2.96
C ALA A 51 2.64 -2.32 2.79
N TYR A 52 2.52 -3.06 1.70
CA TYR A 52 1.37 -3.93 1.46
C TYR A 52 1.23 -5.01 2.53
N LEU A 53 2.31 -5.74 2.83
CA LEU A 53 2.29 -6.79 3.84
C LEU A 53 1.91 -6.24 5.22
N ASP A 54 2.39 -5.04 5.56
CA ASP A 54 2.00 -4.36 6.81
C ASP A 54 0.50 -4.02 6.83
N LEU A 55 -0.07 -3.53 5.72
CA LEU A 55 -1.52 -3.28 5.62
C LEU A 55 -2.34 -4.56 5.78
N ILE A 56 -1.90 -5.67 5.15
CA ILE A 56 -2.56 -6.98 5.28
C ILE A 56 -2.47 -7.48 6.73
N ALA A 57 -1.31 -7.33 7.38
CA ALA A 57 -1.12 -7.69 8.79
C ALA A 57 -2.02 -6.84 9.72
N MET A 58 -2.27 -5.58 9.39
CA MET A 58 -3.21 -4.68 10.08
C MET A 58 -4.69 -4.99 9.76
N GLY A 59 -4.97 -5.94 8.86
CA GLY A 59 -6.32 -6.39 8.54
C GLY A 59 -7.08 -5.51 7.53
N PHE A 60 -6.38 -4.73 6.70
CA PHE A 60 -6.99 -4.03 5.58
C PHE A 60 -7.63 -5.02 4.60
N LYS A 61 -8.78 -4.64 4.03
CA LYS A 61 -9.59 -5.49 3.12
C LYS A 61 -10.07 -4.74 1.88
N GLU A 62 -10.26 -3.42 1.96
CA GLU A 62 -10.72 -2.63 0.84
C GLU A 62 -9.56 -2.33 -0.11
N GLU A 63 -9.58 -3.01 -1.27
CA GLU A 63 -8.57 -2.87 -2.33
C GLU A 63 -8.33 -1.42 -2.73
N LYS A 64 -9.38 -0.57 -2.78
CA LYS A 64 -9.25 0.85 -3.12
C LYS A 64 -8.41 1.61 -2.10
N LEU A 65 -8.56 1.31 -0.82
CA LEU A 65 -7.79 1.93 0.25
C LEU A 65 -6.35 1.45 0.19
N ILE A 66 -6.13 0.13 0.09
CA ILE A 66 -4.79 -0.45 -0.08
C ILE A 66 -4.07 0.19 -1.27
N ARG A 67 -4.72 0.23 -2.44
CA ARG A 67 -4.13 0.82 -3.64
C ARG A 67 -3.80 2.30 -3.45
N SER A 68 -4.72 3.09 -2.88
CA SER A 68 -4.43 4.51 -2.64
C SER A 68 -3.23 4.69 -1.69
N TYR A 69 -3.09 3.83 -0.69
CA TYR A 69 -1.97 3.87 0.24
C TYR A 69 -0.66 3.56 -0.48
N LEU A 70 -0.64 2.53 -1.33
CA LEU A 70 0.52 2.18 -2.14
C LEU A 70 0.94 3.30 -3.11
N TYR A 71 0.00 4.06 -3.65
CA TYR A 71 0.32 5.26 -4.43
C TYR A 71 0.99 6.35 -3.57
N PHE A 72 0.51 6.60 -2.34
CA PHE A 72 1.21 7.52 -1.43
C PHE A 72 2.62 7.06 -1.10
N VAL A 73 2.81 5.76 -0.86
CA VAL A 73 4.13 5.15 -0.63
C VAL A 73 5.02 5.33 -1.86
N ALA A 74 4.51 5.11 -3.07
CA ALA A 74 5.29 5.28 -4.28
C ALA A 74 5.78 6.72 -4.45
N PHE A 75 4.90 7.71 -4.26
CA PHE A 75 5.22 9.12 -4.50
C PHE A 75 5.99 9.77 -3.35
N ASN A 76 5.93 9.21 -2.14
CA ASN A 76 6.58 9.74 -0.96
C ASN A 76 7.41 8.65 -0.30
N ARG A 77 8.73 8.71 -0.49
CA ARG A 77 9.66 7.64 -0.12
C ARG A 77 9.52 7.18 1.34
N ASP A 78 9.34 8.14 2.24
CA ASP A 78 9.32 7.90 3.69
C ASP A 78 7.90 7.86 4.26
N TYR A 79 6.86 7.87 3.41
CA TYR A 79 5.46 7.95 3.88
C TYR A 79 5.07 6.79 4.80
N HIS A 80 5.44 5.57 4.42
CA HIS A 80 5.14 4.40 5.25
C HIS A 80 5.96 4.40 6.55
N ASP A 81 7.16 4.97 6.53
CA ASP A 81 8.07 5.02 7.67
C ASP A 81 7.86 6.22 8.60
N SER A 82 7.07 7.19 8.18
CA SER A 82 6.70 8.37 8.97
C SER A 82 6.07 7.94 10.31
N PRO A 83 6.59 8.45 11.45
CA PRO A 83 5.98 8.23 12.75
C PRO A 83 4.53 8.70 12.80
N GLU A 84 4.18 9.78 12.10
CA GLU A 84 2.82 10.31 12.03
C GLU A 84 1.85 9.32 11.39
N ILE A 85 2.24 8.72 10.27
CA ILE A 85 1.42 7.70 9.58
C ILE A 85 1.33 6.43 10.41
N LYS A 86 2.44 5.96 10.99
CA LYS A 86 2.44 4.79 11.88
C LYS A 86 1.56 5.04 13.12
N ASN A 87 1.69 6.18 13.77
CA ASN A 87 0.87 6.52 14.93
C ASN A 87 -0.61 6.63 14.57
N MET A 88 -0.92 7.23 13.41
CA MET A 88 -2.29 7.34 12.91
C MET A 88 -2.92 5.96 12.71
N LEU A 89 -2.23 5.02 12.06
CA LEU A 89 -2.73 3.67 11.80
C LEU A 89 -2.87 2.80 13.06
N ASN A 90 -2.16 3.14 14.15
CA ASN A 90 -2.16 2.37 15.38
C ASN A 90 -2.95 3.05 16.51
N ALA A 91 -3.65 4.16 16.25
CA ALA A 91 -4.26 4.96 17.31
C ALA A 91 -5.53 4.30 17.91
N GLU A 92 -6.17 3.39 17.18
CA GLU A 92 -7.43 2.72 17.55
C GLU A 92 -7.47 1.33 16.90
N ASP A 93 -8.47 0.53 17.25
CA ASP A 93 -8.60 -0.87 16.79
C ASP A 93 -9.02 -1.02 15.32
N ASN A 94 -9.07 0.06 14.53
CA ASN A 94 -9.47 0.01 13.11
C ASN A 94 -8.57 0.87 12.20
N PRO A 95 -7.37 0.36 11.85
CA PRO A 95 -6.40 1.05 10.99
C PRO A 95 -6.96 1.45 9.62
N GLU A 96 -7.82 0.62 9.03
CA GLU A 96 -8.42 0.87 7.72
C GLU A 96 -9.41 2.05 7.77
N GLN A 97 -10.22 2.14 8.82
CA GLN A 97 -11.12 3.28 9.01
C GLN A 97 -10.35 4.57 9.30
N GLN A 98 -9.26 4.50 10.09
CA GLN A 98 -8.40 5.65 10.35
C GLN A 98 -7.79 6.20 9.07
N TYR A 99 -7.30 5.32 8.20
CA TYR A 99 -6.79 5.73 6.91
C TYR A 99 -7.89 6.34 6.01
N ARG A 100 -9.10 5.77 6.01
CA ARG A 100 -10.25 6.36 5.30
C ARG A 100 -10.56 7.78 5.78
N ASP A 101 -10.52 8.00 7.09
CA ASP A 101 -10.81 9.31 7.67
C ASP A 101 -9.69 10.32 7.38
N TYR A 102 -8.43 9.87 7.40
CA TYR A 102 -7.30 10.67 6.92
C TYR A 102 -7.50 11.14 5.48
N LEU A 103 -7.89 10.25 4.57
CA LEU A 103 -8.15 10.62 3.17
C LEU A 103 -9.28 11.66 3.05
N ARG A 104 -10.34 11.55 3.86
CA ARG A 104 -11.42 12.55 3.90
C ARG A 104 -10.92 13.92 4.36
N VAL A 105 -10.04 13.96 5.36
CA VAL A 105 -9.44 15.22 5.83
C VAL A 105 -8.58 15.85 4.73
N VAL A 106 -7.72 15.05 4.07
CA VAL A 106 -6.86 15.52 2.98
C VAL A 106 -7.70 16.07 1.82
N ASP A 107 -8.73 15.35 1.37
CA ASP A 107 -9.65 15.79 0.32
C ASP A 107 -10.35 17.12 0.66
N ASN A 108 -10.85 17.26 1.88
CA ASN A 108 -11.47 18.50 2.36
C ASN A 108 -10.47 19.67 2.39
N LEU A 109 -9.21 19.42 2.78
CA LEU A 109 -8.18 20.46 2.79
C LEU A 109 -7.81 20.91 1.37
N MET A 110 -7.73 19.98 0.41
CA MET A 110 -7.49 20.31 -0.99
C MET A 110 -8.62 21.15 -1.58
N LYS A 111 -9.88 20.78 -1.32
CA LYS A 111 -11.07 21.52 -1.79
C LYS A 111 -11.20 22.93 -1.22
N ARG A 112 -10.60 23.23 -0.06
CA ARG A 112 -10.60 24.58 0.53
C ARG A 112 -9.51 25.49 -0.04
N ARG A 113 -8.48 24.92 -0.67
CA ARG A 113 -7.36 25.67 -1.27
C ARG A 113 -7.65 26.12 -2.70
N HIS A 114 -8.70 25.58 -3.31
CA HIS A 114 -9.22 25.94 -4.64
C HIS A 114 -10.61 26.58 -4.51
#